data_AF-A0A951XXH8-F1
#
_entry.id   AF-A0A951XXH8-F1
#
_cell.length_a   1.000
_cell.length_b   1.000
_cell.length_c   1.000
_cell.angle_alpha   90.00
_cell.angle_beta   90.00
_cell.angle_gamma   90.00
#
_symmetry.space_group_name_H-M   'P 1'
#
loop_
_entity.id
_entity.type
_entity.pdbx_description
1 polymer ?
#
loop_
_entity_poly.entity_id
_entity_poly.type
_entity_poly.pdbx_seq_one_letter_code
_entity_poly.pdbx_strand_id
1 'polypeptide(L)'
;MTSIYEITDLSHLASFFVWTLAVCALAKAIFGSFLAAELHHRLALRDAPKRQRMTRLNWELTNRVRYDPDVARGSQHAARIPLSDPELDARRAELQQLTGNSLGRRALLYFTNCYACQTFWVAAATFAVTRGVADVAGLLFTAAGCSGAAVVLTAALGTAPLPLRDSPSKAGCKTCGK
;
A
#
# COMPACT_ATOMS: atom_id res chain seq x y z
N MET A 1 -23.58 -11.84 -8.76
CA MET A 1 -22.41 -11.20 -9.41
C MET A 1 -22.18 -11.92 -10.72
N THR A 2 -22.24 -11.25 -11.88
CA THR A 2 -21.97 -11.88 -13.19
C THR A 2 -20.46 -12.06 -13.37
N SER A 3 -20.04 -13.27 -13.76
CA SER A 3 -18.64 -13.58 -14.02
C SER A 3 -18.25 -13.06 -15.40
N ILE A 4 -16.98 -12.73 -15.61
CA ILE A 4 -16.46 -12.31 -16.93
C ILE A 4 -16.70 -13.41 -17.98
N TYR A 5 -16.74 -14.67 -17.57
CA TYR A 5 -16.97 -15.81 -18.45
C TYR A 5 -18.41 -15.96 -18.95
N GLU A 6 -19.37 -15.31 -18.30
CA GLU A 6 -20.81 -15.44 -18.62
C GLU A 6 -21.32 -14.30 -19.51
N ILE A 7 -20.44 -13.44 -20.02
CA ILE A 7 -20.84 -12.29 -20.83
C ILE A 7 -21.19 -12.76 -22.25
N THR A 8 -22.45 -13.11 -22.46
CA THR A 8 -23.00 -13.43 -23.79
C THR A 8 -23.75 -12.27 -24.44
N ASP A 9 -24.32 -11.39 -23.62
CA ASP A 9 -25.32 -10.39 -24.04
C ASP A 9 -25.05 -9.01 -23.44
N LEU A 10 -25.63 -7.97 -24.06
CA LEU A 10 -25.59 -6.59 -23.56
C LEU A 10 -26.13 -6.45 -22.13
N SER A 11 -27.08 -7.30 -21.73
CA SER A 11 -27.61 -7.38 -20.37
C SER A 11 -26.56 -7.85 -19.36
N HIS A 12 -25.74 -8.85 -19.72
CA HIS A 12 -24.64 -9.34 -18.89
C HIS A 12 -23.54 -8.28 -18.72
N LEU A 13 -23.26 -7.53 -19.79
CA LEU A 13 -22.32 -6.42 -19.76
C LEU A 13 -22.82 -5.29 -18.85
N ALA A 14 -24.09 -4.89 -18.95
CA ALA A 14 -24.69 -3.90 -18.04
C ALA A 14 -24.66 -4.36 -16.57
N SER A 15 -25.00 -5.63 -16.31
CA SER A 15 -24.88 -6.22 -14.97
C SER A 15 -23.45 -6.17 -14.43
N PHE A 16 -22.45 -6.48 -15.25
CA PHE A 16 -21.04 -6.40 -14.85
C PHE A 16 -20.64 -4.97 -14.44
N PHE A 17 -21.06 -3.95 -15.18
CA PHE A 17 -20.80 -2.56 -14.81
C PHE A 17 -21.49 -2.15 -13.50
N VAL A 18 -22.75 -2.55 -13.29
CA VAL A 18 -23.47 -2.30 -12.03
C VAL A 18 -22.75 -2.93 -10.85
N TRP A 19 -22.29 -4.18 -10.97
CA TRP A 19 -21.51 -4.85 -9.93
C TRP A 19 -20.16 -4.17 -9.70
N THR A 20 -19.50 -3.71 -10.77
CA THR A 20 -18.24 -2.97 -10.65
C THR A 20 -18.44 -1.64 -9.90
N LEU A 21 -19.51 -0.91 -10.18
CA LEU A 21 -19.86 0.31 -9.44
C LEU A 21 -20.19 0.01 -7.98
N ALA A 22 -20.92 -1.07 -7.70
CA ALA A 22 -21.21 -1.51 -6.34
C ALA A 22 -19.93 -1.87 -5.56
N VAL A 23 -18.99 -2.57 -6.19
CA VAL A 23 -17.67 -2.88 -5.62
C VAL A 23 -16.86 -1.60 -5.36
N CYS A 24 -16.84 -0.65 -6.29
CA CYS A 24 -16.18 0.64 -6.10
C CYS A 24 -16.79 1.42 -4.93
N ALA A 25 -18.12 1.44 -4.82
CA ALA A 25 -18.83 2.09 -3.72
C ALA A 25 -18.52 1.43 -2.38
N LEU A 26 -18.51 0.08 -2.32
CA LEU A 26 -18.14 -0.68 -1.13
C LEU A 26 -16.68 -0.45 -0.74
N ALA A 27 -15.75 -0.46 -1.71
CA ALA A 27 -14.35 -0.17 -1.44
C ALA A 27 -14.18 1.24 -0.86
N LYS A 28 -14.88 2.24 -1.42
CA LYS A 28 -14.87 3.61 -0.90
C LYS A 28 -15.53 3.70 0.47
N ALA A 29 -16.60 2.96 0.74
CA ALA A 29 -17.26 2.94 2.04
C ALA A 29 -16.40 2.29 3.12
N ILE A 30 -15.71 1.18 2.81
CA ILE A 30 -14.88 0.45 3.77
C ILE A 30 -13.58 1.22 4.02
N PHE A 31 -12.83 1.51 2.96
CA PHE A 31 -11.49 2.10 3.07
C PHE A 31 -11.47 3.63 3.14
N GLY A 32 -12.53 4.28 2.66
CA GLY A 32 -12.72 5.73 2.82
C GLY A 32 -13.48 6.12 4.08
N SER A 33 -13.85 5.16 4.93
CA SER A 33 -14.49 5.45 6.21
C SER A 33 -13.56 6.20 7.17
N PHE A 34 -14.16 6.99 8.06
CA PHE A 34 -13.44 7.65 9.14
C PHE A 34 -12.65 6.65 10.01
N LEU A 35 -13.22 5.46 10.26
CA LEU A 35 -12.56 4.39 11.01
C LEU A 35 -11.29 3.90 10.32
N ALA A 36 -11.32 3.73 9.00
CA ALA A 36 -10.13 3.37 8.24
C ALA A 36 -9.06 4.47 8.34
N ALA A 37 -9.45 5.74 8.20
CA ALA A 37 -8.54 6.87 8.33
C ALA A 37 -7.88 6.96 9.73
N GLU A 38 -8.66 6.78 10.79
CA GLU A 38 -8.16 6.77 12.18
C GLU A 38 -7.24 5.58 12.44
N LEU A 39 -7.59 4.39 11.93
CA LEU A 39 -6.75 3.20 12.06
C LEU A 39 -5.42 3.38 11.33
N HIS A 40 -5.43 4.00 10.15
CA HIS A 40 -4.22 4.39 9.43
C HIS A 40 -3.37 5.38 10.22
N HIS A 41 -4.00 6.39 10.82
CA HIS A 41 -3.30 7.38 11.65
C HIS A 41 -2.60 6.71 12.85
N ARG A 42 -3.31 5.84 13.58
CA ARG A 42 -2.74 5.10 14.71
C ARG A 42 -1.61 4.16 14.30
N LEU A 43 -1.78 3.45 13.18
CA LEU A 43 -0.72 2.60 12.63
C LEU A 43 0.51 3.43 12.23
N ALA A 44 0.31 4.61 11.64
CA ALA A 44 1.38 5.51 11.25
C ALA A 44 2.16 6.03 12.48
N LEU A 45 1.45 6.43 13.54
CA LEU A 45 2.08 6.85 14.81
C LEU A 45 2.92 5.72 15.42
N ARG A 46 2.40 4.49 15.42
CA ARG A 46 3.13 3.31 15.91
C ARG A 46 4.36 2.98 15.04
N ASP A 47 4.36 3.38 13.77
CA ASP A 47 5.45 3.14 12.82
C ASP A 47 6.51 4.23 12.77
N ALA A 48 6.15 5.47 13.12
CA ALA A 48 7.05 6.61 13.11
C ALA A 48 8.42 6.32 13.78
N PRO A 49 8.52 5.77 15.01
CA PRO A 49 9.81 5.54 15.65
C PRO A 49 10.62 4.46 14.94
N LYS A 50 9.97 3.42 14.40
CA LYS A 50 10.65 2.36 13.64
C LYS A 50 11.23 2.90 12.34
N ARG A 51 10.47 3.74 11.61
CA ARG A 51 10.94 4.40 10.39
C ARG A 51 12.11 5.33 10.67
N GLN A 52 12.04 6.16 11.71
CA GLN A 52 13.13 7.03 12.12
C GLN A 52 14.40 6.22 12.45
N ARG A 53 14.28 5.09 13.16
CA ARG A 53 15.41 4.20 13.46
C ARG A 53 16.01 3.57 12.20
N MET A 54 15.19 3.10 11.26
CA MET A 54 15.69 2.57 9.98
C MET A 54 16.40 3.64 9.15
N THR A 55 15.84 4.84 9.04
CA THR A 55 16.47 5.96 8.31
C THR A 55 17.80 6.34 8.96
N ARG A 56 17.85 6.34 10.30
CA ARG A 56 19.08 6.55 11.06
C ARG A 56 20.14 5.50 10.74
N LEU A 57 19.81 4.21 10.89
CA LEU A 57 20.74 3.11 10.62
C LEU A 57 21.25 3.12 9.18
N ASN A 58 20.37 3.41 8.21
CA ASN A 58 20.75 3.49 6.81
C ASN A 58 21.74 4.66 6.57
N TRP A 59 21.52 5.80 7.22
CA TRP A 59 22.46 6.92 7.17
C TRP A 59 23.82 6.57 7.81
N GLU A 60 23.82 5.89 8.96
CA GLU A 60 25.05 5.44 9.64
C GLU A 60 25.86 4.47 8.76
N LEU A 61 25.19 3.50 8.13
CA LEU A 61 25.83 2.53 7.24
C LEU A 61 26.39 3.18 5.97
N THR A 62 25.68 4.18 5.43
CA THR A 62 26.11 4.91 4.23
C THR A 62 27.33 5.78 4.52
N ASN A 63 27.33 6.50 5.64
CA ASN A 63 28.39 7.45 5.97
C ASN A 63 29.53 6.83 6.80
N ARG A 64 29.34 5.62 7.34
CA ARG A 64 30.24 4.96 8.30
C ARG A 64 30.56 5.81 9.53
N VAL A 65 29.63 6.66 9.94
CA VAL A 65 29.76 7.60 11.06
C VAL A 65 28.53 7.45 11.96
N ARG A 66 28.73 7.60 13.27
CA ARG A 66 27.64 7.48 14.25
C ARG A 66 26.64 8.60 14.03
N TYR A 67 25.35 8.27 14.06
CA TYR A 67 24.34 9.27 13.82
C TYR A 67 24.30 10.28 14.96
N ASP A 68 24.47 11.53 14.58
CA ASP A 68 24.24 12.70 15.39
C ASP A 68 23.37 13.66 14.53
N PRO A 69 22.24 14.18 15.07
CA PRO A 69 21.41 15.13 14.33
C PRO A 69 22.22 16.33 13.78
N ASP A 70 23.25 16.79 14.50
CA ASP A 70 24.03 17.96 14.10
C ASP A 70 25.05 17.61 13.00
N VAL A 71 25.58 16.37 13.00
CA VAL A 71 26.39 15.86 11.89
C VAL A 71 25.54 15.61 10.65
N ALA A 72 24.34 15.05 10.82
CA ALA A 72 23.41 14.78 9.72
C ALA A 72 22.91 16.06 9.04
N ARG A 73 22.83 17.18 9.77
CA ARG A 73 22.53 18.52 9.24
C ARG A 73 23.73 19.23 8.62
N GLY A 74 24.94 18.68 8.75
CA GLY A 74 26.17 19.29 8.21
C GLY A 74 26.67 20.48 9.02
N SER A 75 26.38 20.55 10.32
CA SER A 75 26.91 21.61 11.18
C SER A 75 28.44 21.54 11.26
N GLN A 76 29.09 22.70 11.33
CA GLN A 76 30.56 22.80 11.35
C GLN A 76 31.18 22.39 12.69
N HIS A 77 30.39 22.38 13.77
CA HIS A 77 30.87 22.10 15.13
C HIS A 77 30.71 20.64 15.57
N ALA A 78 30.04 19.80 14.77
CA ALA A 78 29.77 18.43 15.15
C ALA A 78 30.92 17.49 14.72
N ALA A 79 31.46 16.76 15.70
CA ALA A 79 32.54 15.80 15.46
C ALA A 79 32.00 14.52 14.80
N ARG A 80 32.61 14.11 13.68
CA ARG A 80 32.31 12.83 13.03
C ARG A 80 33.02 11.70 13.77
N ILE A 81 32.26 10.87 14.47
CA ILE A 81 32.79 9.68 15.13
C ILE A 81 32.67 8.49 14.16
N PRO A 82 33.79 7.98 13.60
CA PRO A 82 33.75 6.84 12.68
C PRO A 82 33.28 5.57 13.40
N LEU A 83 32.51 4.74 12.71
CA LEU A 83 32.16 3.41 13.21
C LEU A 83 33.28 2.42 12.90
N SER A 84 33.52 1.53 13.85
CA SER A 84 34.37 0.36 13.64
C SER A 84 33.63 -0.71 12.82
N ASP A 85 34.38 -1.58 12.13
CA ASP A 85 33.81 -2.70 11.36
C ASP A 85 32.86 -3.62 12.17
N PRO A 86 33.16 -4.04 13.42
CA PRO A 86 32.21 -4.83 14.21
C PRO A 86 30.91 -4.07 14.53
N GLU A 87 30.97 -2.75 14.71
CA GLU A 87 29.77 -1.93 14.90
C GLU A 87 28.95 -1.83 13.61
N LEU A 88 29.60 -1.75 12.44
CA LEU A 88 28.90 -1.75 11.15
C LEU A 88 28.13 -3.07 10.94
N ASP A 89 28.72 -4.21 11.29
CA ASP A 89 28.05 -5.50 11.17
C ASP A 89 26.87 -5.64 12.14
N ALA A 90 27.02 -5.17 13.38
CA ALA A 90 25.90 -5.10 14.33
C ALA A 90 24.74 -4.23 13.79
N ARG A 91 25.05 -3.09 13.16
CA ARG A 91 24.06 -2.19 12.55
C ARG A 91 23.39 -2.80 11.32
N ARG A 92 24.12 -3.57 10.51
CA ARG A 92 23.56 -4.34 9.38
C ARG A 92 22.59 -5.41 9.87
N ALA A 93 22.97 -6.17 10.90
CA ALA A 93 22.10 -7.20 11.50
C ALA A 93 20.82 -6.58 12.09
N GLU A 94 20.96 -5.45 12.79
CA GLU A 94 19.83 -4.70 13.33
C GLU A 94 18.88 -4.19 12.22
N LEU A 95 19.44 -3.66 11.13
CA LEU A 95 18.66 -3.22 9.98
C LEU A 95 17.95 -4.39 9.29
N GLN A 96 18.61 -5.53 9.13
CA GLN A 96 17.99 -6.75 8.58
C GLN A 96 16.83 -7.24 9.47
N GLN A 97 17.01 -7.24 10.80
CA GLN A 97 15.96 -7.63 11.74
C GLN A 97 14.75 -6.69 11.68
N LEU A 98 14.99 -5.37 11.60
CA LEU A 98 13.92 -4.37 11.44
C LEU A 98 13.22 -4.49 10.08
N THR A 99 13.98 -4.81 9.02
CA THR A 99 13.45 -4.96 7.67
C THR A 99 12.62 -6.23 7.53
N GLY A 100 13.08 -7.37 8.07
CA GLY A 100 12.33 -8.64 8.04
C GLY A 100 10.97 -8.53 8.73
N ASN A 101 10.93 -7.86 9.89
CA ASN A 101 9.69 -7.59 10.61
C ASN A 101 8.77 -6.56 9.94
N SER A 102 9.24 -5.87 8.89
CA SER A 102 8.48 -4.83 8.18
C SER A 102 7.78 -5.33 6.91
N LEU A 103 8.12 -6.52 6.39
CA LEU A 103 7.61 -7.00 5.09
C LEU A 103 6.09 -7.25 5.10
N GLY A 104 5.58 -8.03 6.04
CA GLY A 104 4.14 -8.28 6.16
C GLY A 104 3.35 -6.99 6.39
N ARG A 105 3.94 -6.04 7.12
CA ARG A 105 3.32 -4.73 7.37
C ARG A 105 3.37 -3.82 6.14
N ARG A 106 4.44 -3.87 5.34
CA ARG A 106 4.53 -3.18 4.05
C ARG A 106 3.53 -3.75 3.06
N ALA A 107 3.33 -5.07 3.03
CA ALA A 107 2.29 -5.72 2.23
C ALA A 107 0.90 -5.25 2.67
N LEU A 108 0.65 -5.17 3.99
CA LEU A 108 -0.63 -4.67 4.51
C LEU A 108 -0.86 -3.20 4.13
N LEU A 109 0.14 -2.34 4.28
CA LEU A 109 0.08 -0.94 3.83
C LEU A 109 -0.11 -0.83 2.31
N TYR A 110 0.47 -1.74 1.53
CA TYR A 110 0.29 -1.81 0.08
C TYR A 110 -1.17 -2.15 -0.27
N PHE A 111 -1.74 -3.15 0.40
CA PHE A 111 -3.15 -3.53 0.23
C PHE A 111 -4.10 -2.40 0.58
N THR A 112 -3.79 -1.63 1.63
CA THR A 112 -4.68 -0.56 2.09
C THR A 112 -4.46 0.78 1.41
N ASN A 113 -3.32 1.03 0.76
CA ASN A 113 -3.07 2.32 0.09
C ASN A 113 -3.25 2.28 -1.43
N CYS A 114 -3.39 1.11 -2.03
CA CYS A 114 -3.64 0.98 -3.47
C CYS A 114 -5.14 0.78 -3.74
N TYR A 115 -5.77 1.75 -4.42
CA TYR A 115 -7.19 1.66 -4.79
C TYR A 115 -7.50 0.40 -5.63
N ALA A 116 -6.60 0.00 -6.53
CA ALA A 116 -6.75 -1.22 -7.33
C ALA A 116 -6.74 -2.48 -6.44
N CYS A 117 -5.89 -2.53 -5.41
CA CYS A 117 -5.86 -3.65 -4.48
C CYS A 117 -7.09 -3.67 -3.57
N GLN A 118 -7.56 -2.50 -3.12
CA GLN A 118 -8.79 -2.38 -2.34
C GLN A 118 -9.99 -2.92 -3.14
N THR A 119 -10.16 -2.48 -4.38
CA THR A 119 -11.28 -2.93 -5.25
C THR A 119 -11.14 -4.40 -5.61
N PHE A 120 -9.92 -4.90 -5.83
CA PHE A 120 -9.68 -6.33 -6.05
C PHE A 120 -10.18 -7.19 -4.87
N TRP A 121 -9.77 -6.87 -3.64
CA TRP A 121 -10.17 -7.66 -2.47
C TRP A 121 -11.65 -7.52 -2.15
N VAL A 122 -12.23 -6.33 -2.35
CA VAL A 122 -13.67 -6.14 -2.18
C VAL A 122 -14.44 -6.93 -3.24
N ALA A 123 -13.99 -6.93 -4.50
CA ALA A 123 -14.59 -7.77 -5.55
C ALA A 123 -14.48 -9.26 -5.19
N ALA A 124 -13.31 -9.73 -4.76
CA ALA A 124 -13.09 -11.11 -4.34
C ALA A 124 -13.99 -11.51 -3.16
N ALA A 125 -14.10 -10.65 -2.13
CA ALA A 125 -14.99 -10.86 -1.00
C ALA A 125 -16.46 -10.87 -1.42
N THR A 126 -16.87 -9.95 -2.29
CA THR A 126 -18.24 -9.87 -2.80
C THR A 126 -18.59 -11.08 -3.65
N PHE A 127 -17.64 -11.58 -4.46
CA PHE A 127 -17.79 -12.81 -5.24
C PHE A 127 -17.92 -14.03 -4.32
N ALA A 128 -17.04 -14.15 -3.33
CA ALA A 128 -17.08 -15.24 -2.35
C ALA A 128 -18.41 -15.28 -1.58
N VAL A 129 -18.96 -14.12 -1.20
CA VAL A 129 -20.26 -14.03 -0.51
C VAL A 129 -21.43 -14.37 -1.44
N THR A 130 -21.37 -13.96 -2.71
CA THR A 130 -22.50 -14.10 -3.64
C THR A 130 -22.53 -15.43 -4.40
N ARG A 131 -21.38 -16.05 -4.65
CA ARG A 131 -21.25 -17.30 -5.42
C ARG A 131 -20.52 -18.43 -4.70
N GLY A 132 -19.92 -18.16 -3.54
CA GLY A 132 -19.09 -19.12 -2.82
C GLY A 132 -17.65 -19.16 -3.32
N VAL A 133 -16.81 -19.94 -2.62
CA VAL A 133 -15.34 -20.03 -2.86
C VAL A 133 -14.96 -21.23 -3.74
N ALA A 134 -15.95 -21.96 -4.26
CA ALA A 134 -15.72 -23.19 -5.02
C ALA A 134 -15.04 -22.93 -6.38
N ASP A 135 -15.28 -21.77 -7.00
CA ASP A 135 -14.66 -21.37 -8.25
C ASP A 135 -13.57 -20.30 -8.02
N VAL A 136 -12.36 -20.76 -7.72
CA VAL A 136 -11.19 -19.91 -7.46
C VAL A 136 -10.78 -19.14 -8.73
N ALA A 137 -10.92 -19.75 -9.91
CA ALA A 137 -10.59 -19.10 -11.17
C ALA A 137 -11.57 -17.95 -11.45
N GLY A 138 -12.88 -18.21 -11.39
CA GLY A 138 -13.90 -17.19 -11.54
C GLY A 138 -13.74 -16.04 -10.55
N LEU A 139 -13.39 -16.35 -9.30
CA LEU A 139 -13.11 -15.34 -8.27
C LEU A 139 -11.94 -14.43 -8.64
N LEU A 140 -10.79 -15.00 -9.03
CA LEU A 140 -9.58 -14.23 -9.36
C LEU A 140 -9.78 -13.38 -10.61
N PHE A 141 -10.36 -13.94 -11.68
CA PHE A 141 -10.56 -13.21 -12.92
C PHE A 141 -11.61 -12.11 -12.78
N THR A 142 -12.71 -12.37 -12.07
CA THR A 142 -13.73 -11.33 -11.82
C THR A 142 -13.17 -10.22 -10.95
N ALA A 143 -12.39 -10.56 -9.91
CA ALA A 143 -11.72 -9.56 -9.09
C ALA A 143 -10.71 -8.74 -9.89
N ALA A 144 -9.91 -9.37 -10.74
CA ALA A 144 -8.97 -8.69 -11.63
C ALA A 144 -9.68 -7.75 -12.60
N GLY A 145 -10.75 -8.20 -13.26
CA GLY A 145 -11.52 -7.36 -14.19
C GLY A 145 -12.23 -6.19 -13.52
N CYS A 146 -12.84 -6.40 -12.34
CA CYS A 146 -13.43 -5.29 -11.57
C CYS A 146 -12.36 -4.29 -11.13
N SER A 147 -11.17 -4.75 -10.73
CA SER A 147 -10.08 -3.85 -10.32
C SER A 147 -9.55 -3.02 -11.51
N GLY A 148 -9.37 -3.64 -12.68
CA GLY A 148 -8.97 -2.95 -13.91
C GLY A 148 -10.03 -1.93 -14.36
N ALA A 149 -11.30 -2.34 -14.41
CA ALA A 149 -12.40 -1.45 -14.77
C ALA A 149 -12.53 -0.27 -13.81
N ALA A 150 -12.34 -0.49 -12.51
CA ALA A 150 -12.35 0.57 -11.49
C ALA A 150 -11.25 1.62 -11.71
N VAL A 151 -10.02 1.18 -12.06
CA VAL A 151 -8.91 2.09 -12.36
C VAL A 151 -9.19 2.88 -13.63
N VAL A 152 -9.68 2.23 -14.69
CA VAL A 152 -10.04 2.90 -15.95
C VAL A 152 -11.18 3.89 -15.73
N LEU A 153 -12.22 3.53 -14.98
CA LEU A 153 -13.32 4.43 -14.62
C LEU A 153 -12.81 5.67 -13.86
N THR A 154 -11.90 5.47 -12.89
CA THR A 154 -11.33 6.57 -12.11
C THR A 154 -10.46 7.49 -12.99
N ALA A 155 -9.65 6.91 -13.89
CA ALA A 155 -8.85 7.66 -14.84
C ALA A 155 -9.72 8.43 -15.85
N ALA A 156 -10.79 7.82 -16.36
CA ALA A 156 -11.69 8.42 -17.33
C ALA A 156 -12.54 9.56 -16.75
N LEU A 157 -12.97 9.43 -15.49
CA LEU A 157 -13.79 10.44 -14.81
C LEU A 157 -12.97 11.66 -14.35
N GLY A 158 -11.64 11.64 -14.45
CA GLY A 158 -10.77 12.71 -13.96
C GLY A 158 -10.91 12.98 -12.46
N THR A 159 -11.69 12.16 -11.75
CA THR A 159 -11.87 12.23 -10.32
C THR A 159 -10.62 11.60 -9.73
N ALA A 160 -9.63 12.45 -9.44
CA ALA A 160 -8.48 12.02 -8.66
C ALA A 160 -9.04 11.26 -7.44
N PRO A 161 -8.63 10.00 -7.20
CA PRO A 161 -9.02 9.31 -5.99
C PRO A 161 -8.66 10.26 -4.85
N LEU A 162 -9.66 10.63 -4.04
CA LEU A 162 -9.52 11.58 -2.94
C LEU A 162 -8.19 11.29 -2.26
N PRO A 163 -7.22 12.22 -2.30
CA PRO A 163 -5.92 11.95 -1.73
C PRO A 163 -6.15 11.72 -0.25
N LEU A 164 -6.00 10.47 0.21
CA LEU A 164 -5.74 10.21 1.62
C LEU A 164 -4.44 10.98 1.91
N ARG A 165 -4.60 12.07 2.64
CA ARG A 165 -3.69 13.20 2.72
C ARG A 165 -2.25 12.83 3.10
N ASP A 166 -1.33 13.35 2.30
CA ASP A 166 0.05 13.77 2.53
C ASP A 166 1.03 12.88 3.32
N SER A 167 1.80 12.09 2.56
CA SER A 167 3.25 12.01 2.80
C SER A 167 3.94 12.91 1.76
N PRO A 168 4.90 13.78 2.12
CA PRO A 168 5.58 14.61 1.13
C PRO A 168 6.58 13.73 0.36
N SER A 169 6.12 13.08 -0.70
CA SER A 169 7.02 12.55 -1.71
C SER A 169 6.31 12.40 -3.05
N LYS A 170 6.63 13.29 -3.99
CA LYS A 170 6.63 13.13 -5.45
C LYS A 170 5.58 12.17 -6.03
N ALA A 171 4.57 12.79 -6.66
CA ALA A 171 3.76 12.30 -7.78
C ALA A 171 4.14 10.90 -8.35
N GLY A 172 3.19 9.97 -8.23
CA GLY A 172 3.18 8.67 -8.91
C GLY A 172 2.82 7.50 -7.98
N CYS A 173 1.83 6.69 -8.36
CA CYS A 173 1.66 5.34 -7.80
C CYS A 173 2.81 4.46 -8.33
N LYS A 174 3.90 4.32 -7.55
CA LYS A 174 5.10 3.55 -7.92
C LYS A 174 4.99 2.05 -7.64
N THR A 175 3.86 1.60 -7.12
CA THR A 175 3.77 0.33 -6.39
C THR A 175 3.30 -0.84 -7.25
N CYS A 176 2.53 -0.64 -8.32
CA CYS A 176 2.19 -1.70 -9.26
C CYS A 176 3.32 -2.01 -10.28
N GLY A 177 4.53 -1.49 -10.03
CA GLY A 177 5.67 -1.51 -10.95
C GLY A 177 5.90 -0.12 -11.55
N LYS A 178 7.12 0.11 -12.06
CA LYS A 178 7.33 1.13 -13.10
C LYS A 178 6.40 0.84 -14.28
#